data_AF-A0A957TJ52-F1
#
_entry.id   AF-A0A957TJ52-F1
#
_cell.length_a   1.000
_cell.length_b   1.000
_cell.length_c   1.000
_cell.angle_alpha   90.00
_cell.angle_beta   90.00
_cell.angle_gamma   90.00
#
_symmetry.space_group_name_H-M   'P 1'
#
loop_
_entity.id
_entity.type
_entity.pdbx_description
1 polymer ?
#
loop_
_entity_poly.entity_id
_entity_poly.type
_entity_poly.pdbx_seq_one_letter_code
_entity_poly.pdbx_strand_id
1 'polypeptide(L)'
;MPPEKWSNSCVGRAPRPKKTTVKAFLETIPAPLRRTIHAFTTDIWDGYLNAADEFVDEHDDIDCDIVIDRFHLAKNYRDAFDKLRKKECKRLKSELPEESYAQVCKGMLWILRKNHCDLSADER
;
A
#
# COMPACT_ATOMS: atom_id res chain seq x y z
N MET A 1 -34.70 33.49 10.30
CA MET A 1 -33.58 32.73 9.72
C MET A 1 -32.76 32.13 10.85
N PRO A 2 -32.85 30.82 11.11
CA PRO A 2 -31.92 30.17 12.03
C PRO A 2 -30.61 29.82 11.28
N PRO A 3 -29.44 29.89 11.95
CA PRO A 3 -28.17 29.59 11.32
C PRO A 3 -28.03 28.07 11.06
N GLU A 4 -27.60 27.74 9.85
CA GLU A 4 -27.29 26.37 9.42
C GLU A 4 -26.22 25.77 10.32
N LYS A 5 -26.57 24.63 10.92
CA LYS A 5 -25.66 23.81 11.71
C LYS A 5 -24.63 23.18 10.77
N TRP A 6 -23.39 23.65 10.82
CA TRP A 6 -22.26 22.94 10.22
C TRP A 6 -22.12 21.59 10.92
N SER A 7 -22.45 20.51 10.21
CA SER A 7 -22.27 19.16 10.74
C SER A 7 -20.77 18.84 10.78
N ASN A 8 -20.23 18.69 11.98
CA ASN A 8 -18.91 18.11 12.20
C ASN A 8 -18.94 16.61 11.85
N SER A 9 -18.82 16.28 10.57
CA SER A 9 -18.52 14.91 10.13
C SER A 9 -17.57 14.92 8.92
N CYS A 10 -16.42 15.56 9.09
CA CYS A 10 -15.32 15.46 8.11
C CYS A 10 -14.56 14.14 8.25
N VAL A 11 -15.25 13.00 8.12
CA VAL A 11 -14.62 11.70 7.79
C VAL A 11 -15.51 10.98 6.77
N GLY A 12 -15.83 11.67 5.68
CA GLY A 12 -16.35 11.02 4.48
C GLY A 12 -15.18 10.42 3.74
N ARG A 13 -15.10 9.09 3.63
CA ARG A 13 -14.20 8.45 2.67
C ARG A 13 -14.66 8.91 1.28
N ALA A 14 -13.93 9.83 0.68
CA ALA A 14 -14.19 10.23 -0.70
C ALA A 14 -14.24 8.97 -1.57
N PRO A 15 -15.24 8.82 -2.46
CA PRO A 15 -15.31 7.68 -3.35
C PRO A 15 -14.01 7.60 -4.15
N ARG A 16 -13.49 6.38 -4.33
CA ARG A 16 -12.29 6.18 -5.16
C ARG A 16 -12.56 6.75 -6.56
N PRO A 17 -11.65 7.55 -7.12
CA PRO A 17 -11.84 8.11 -8.45
C PRO A 17 -11.92 6.98 -9.47
N LYS A 18 -12.73 7.16 -10.51
CA LYS A 18 -12.77 6.23 -11.64
C LYS A 18 -11.51 6.44 -12.49
N LYS A 19 -11.06 5.42 -13.22
CA LYS A 19 -9.95 5.53 -14.20
C LYS A 19 -10.10 6.76 -15.11
N THR A 20 -11.33 6.99 -15.60
CA THR A 20 -11.67 8.13 -16.47
C THR A 20 -11.38 9.49 -15.82
N THR A 21 -11.57 9.61 -14.52
CA THR A 21 -11.29 10.85 -13.77
C THR A 21 -9.78 11.08 -13.65
N VAL A 22 -9.01 10.01 -13.43
CA VAL A 22 -7.54 10.07 -13.37
C VAL A 22 -6.97 10.47 -14.73
N LYS A 23 -7.42 9.82 -15.81
CA LYS A 23 -7.00 10.16 -17.17
C LYS A 23 -7.34 11.61 -17.54
N ALA A 24 -8.56 12.06 -17.23
CA ALA A 24 -8.97 13.44 -17.44
C ALA A 24 -8.07 14.44 -16.70
N PHE A 25 -7.58 14.10 -15.51
CA PHE A 25 -6.60 14.92 -14.79
C PHE A 25 -5.23 14.93 -15.47
N LEU A 26 -4.72 13.78 -15.91
CA LEU A 26 -3.42 13.70 -16.61
C LEU A 26 -3.42 14.55 -17.88
N GLU A 27 -4.54 14.56 -18.61
CA GLU A 27 -4.69 15.42 -19.80
C GLU A 27 -4.61 16.92 -19.50
N THR A 28 -4.88 17.36 -18.27
CA THR A 28 -4.72 18.77 -17.89
C THR A 28 -3.26 19.22 -17.82
N ILE A 29 -2.31 18.29 -17.78
CA ILE A 29 -0.87 18.60 -17.72
C ILE A 29 -0.42 19.18 -19.07
N PRO A 30 0.13 20.40 -19.13
CA PRO A 30 0.64 20.99 -20.36
C PRO A 30 1.84 20.22 -20.94
N ALA A 31 1.93 20.13 -22.27
CA ALA A 31 3.02 19.44 -22.98
C ALA A 31 4.45 19.84 -22.53
N PRO A 32 4.77 21.11 -22.24
CA PRO A 32 6.10 21.46 -21.74
C PRO A 32 6.45 20.79 -20.40
N LEU A 33 5.45 20.55 -19.54
CA LEU A 33 5.66 19.89 -18.24
C LEU A 33 5.73 18.38 -18.38
N ARG A 34 5.00 17.78 -19.33
CA ARG A 34 5.01 16.34 -19.62
C ARG A 34 6.43 15.81 -19.85
N ARG A 35 7.22 16.55 -20.64
CA ARG A 35 8.64 16.29 -20.93
C ARG A 35 9.57 16.29 -19.71
N THR A 36 9.12 16.85 -18.58
CA THR A 36 9.90 16.94 -17.33
C THR A 36 9.55 15.84 -16.34
N ILE A 37 8.54 15.02 -16.64
CA ILE A 37 8.10 13.92 -15.78
C ILE A 37 9.06 12.75 -15.98
N HIS A 38 9.77 12.39 -14.92
CA HIS A 38 10.65 11.22 -14.92
C HIS A 38 9.97 9.93 -14.47
N ALA A 39 8.99 10.05 -13.56
CA ALA A 39 8.29 8.88 -13.06
C ALA A 39 6.88 9.23 -12.54
N PHE A 40 5.93 8.34 -12.79
CA PHE A 40 4.64 8.32 -12.11
C PHE A 40 4.70 7.33 -10.95
N THR A 41 4.60 7.84 -9.72
CA THR A 41 4.45 6.97 -8.55
C THR A 41 2.97 6.78 -8.25
N THR A 42 2.45 5.55 -8.38
CA THR A 42 1.03 5.25 -8.17
C THR A 42 0.82 4.28 -7.00
N ASP A 43 -0.39 4.32 -6.41
CA ASP A 43 -0.88 3.20 -5.61
C ASP A 43 -1.04 1.96 -6.52
N ILE A 44 -1.02 0.75 -5.94
CA ILE A 44 -1.13 -0.56 -6.64
C ILE A 44 -2.57 -0.80 -7.13
N TRP A 45 -3.34 0.26 -7.35
CA TRP A 45 -4.70 0.13 -7.84
C TRP A 45 -4.72 0.21 -9.37
N ASP A 46 -5.27 -0.82 -10.01
CA ASP A 46 -5.30 -0.98 -11.47
C ASP A 46 -5.83 0.26 -12.20
N GLY A 47 -6.78 0.99 -11.61
CA GLY A 47 -7.33 2.18 -12.25
C GLY A 47 -6.37 3.39 -12.29
N TYR A 48 -5.36 3.46 -11.41
CA TYR A 48 -4.27 4.44 -11.53
C TYR A 48 -3.19 3.93 -12.49
N LEU A 49 -2.81 2.65 -12.36
CA LEU A 49 -1.81 2.03 -13.22
C LEU A 49 -2.22 2.12 -14.69
N ASN A 50 -3.41 1.64 -15.04
CA ASN A 50 -3.91 1.68 -16.42
C ASN A 50 -4.12 3.12 -16.92
N ALA A 51 -4.46 4.06 -16.05
CA ALA A 51 -4.60 5.46 -16.47
C ALA A 51 -3.25 6.11 -16.77
N ALA A 52 -2.21 5.79 -15.99
CA ALA A 52 -0.85 6.27 -16.24
C ALA A 52 -0.24 5.59 -17.47
N ASP A 53 -0.41 4.27 -17.60
CA ASP A 53 0.05 3.46 -18.73
C ASP A 53 -0.55 3.94 -20.05
N GLU A 54 -1.89 4.05 -20.12
CA GLU A 54 -2.58 4.58 -21.30
C GLU A 54 -2.16 6.03 -21.62
N PHE A 55 -1.87 6.85 -20.62
CA PHE A 55 -1.43 8.23 -20.84
C PHE A 55 0.00 8.31 -21.36
N VAL A 56 0.91 7.47 -20.87
CA VAL A 56 2.29 7.40 -21.39
C VAL A 56 2.30 6.88 -22.82
N ASP A 57 1.49 5.86 -23.13
CA ASP A 57 1.37 5.28 -24.47
C ASP A 57 0.74 6.24 -25.50
N GLU A 58 -0.16 7.13 -25.07
CA GLU A 58 -0.85 8.08 -25.96
C GLU A 58 -0.02 9.34 -26.28
N HIS A 59 1.04 9.63 -25.53
CA HIS A 59 1.81 10.86 -25.63
C HIS A 59 3.30 10.59 -25.88
N ASP A 60 3.74 10.71 -27.13
CA ASP A 60 5.13 10.52 -27.56
C ASP A 60 6.13 11.51 -26.92
N ASP A 61 5.65 12.58 -26.27
CA ASP A 61 6.48 13.58 -25.60
C ASP A 61 6.79 13.25 -24.13
N ILE A 62 6.38 12.06 -23.66
CA ILE A 62 6.64 11.54 -22.32
C ILE A 62 7.56 10.34 -22.41
N ASP A 63 8.66 10.40 -21.65
CA ASP A 63 9.57 9.28 -21.41
C ASP A 63 9.75 9.14 -19.89
N CYS A 64 8.97 8.25 -19.27
CA CYS A 64 8.91 8.16 -17.81
C CYS A 64 8.61 6.74 -17.31
N ASP A 65 9.05 6.42 -16.09
CA ASP A 65 8.80 5.14 -15.44
C ASP A 65 7.49 5.14 -14.63
N ILE A 66 6.71 4.07 -14.72
CA ILE A 66 5.58 3.83 -13.80
C ILE A 66 6.08 3.03 -12.60
N VAL A 67 6.13 3.67 -11.44
CA VAL A 67 6.68 3.13 -10.19
C VAL A 67 5.57 2.90 -9.17
N ILE A 68 5.65 1.77 -8.47
CA ILE A 68 4.74 1.47 -7.37
C ILE A 68 5.17 2.21 -6.10
N ASP A 69 4.21 2.86 -5.43
CA ASP A 69 4.44 3.47 -4.13
C ASP A 69 4.89 2.44 -3.07
N ARG A 70 6.13 2.64 -2.59
CA ARG A 70 6.76 1.85 -1.53
C ARG A 70 5.92 1.73 -0.26
N PHE A 71 5.11 2.74 0.07
CA PHE A 71 4.30 2.72 1.29
C PHE A 71 3.18 1.67 1.19
N HIS A 72 2.44 1.70 0.08
CA HIS A 72 1.35 0.75 -0.18
C HIS A 72 1.88 -0.67 -0.36
N LEU A 73 3.02 -0.83 -1.04
CA LEU A 73 3.70 -2.12 -1.16
C LEU A 73 4.10 -2.68 0.21
N ALA A 74 4.77 -1.89 1.05
CA ALA A 74 5.18 -2.32 2.37
C ALA A 74 3.98 -2.66 3.26
N LYS A 75 2.89 -1.90 3.16
CA LYS A 75 1.64 -2.17 3.86
C LYS A 75 1.03 -3.51 3.43
N ASN A 76 0.86 -3.73 2.13
CA ASN A 76 0.30 -4.97 1.59
C ASN A 76 1.16 -6.19 1.98
N TYR A 77 2.48 -6.05 1.92
CA TYR A 77 3.41 -7.10 2.33
C TYR A 77 3.27 -7.44 3.82
N ARG A 78 3.23 -6.41 4.69
CA ARG A 78 3.03 -6.61 6.14
C ARG A 78 1.68 -7.25 6.46
N ASP A 79 0.63 -6.87 5.75
CA ASP A 79 -0.72 -7.42 5.95
C ASP A 79 -0.79 -8.88 5.51
N ALA A 80 -0.20 -9.23 4.35
CA ALA A 80 -0.11 -10.61 3.88
C ALA A 80 0.71 -11.48 4.84
N PHE A 81 1.85 -10.95 5.30
CA PHE A 81 2.72 -11.61 6.25
C PHE A 81 2.03 -11.84 7.61
N ASP A 82 1.29 -10.87 8.13
CA ASP A 82 0.55 -11.03 9.38
C ASP A 82 -0.59 -12.05 9.27
N LYS A 83 -1.25 -12.14 8.10
CA LYS A 83 -2.23 -13.20 7.83
C LYS A 83 -1.58 -14.59 7.87
N LEU A 84 -0.43 -14.75 7.24
CA LEU A 84 0.33 -16.01 7.27
C LEU A 84 0.74 -16.37 8.70
N ARG A 85 1.33 -15.41 9.44
CA ARG A 85 1.71 -15.61 10.84
C ARG A 85 0.53 -16.07 11.69
N LYS A 86 -0.64 -15.43 11.57
CA LYS A 86 -1.85 -15.83 12.30
C LYS A 86 -2.29 -17.25 11.94
N LYS A 87 -2.22 -17.62 10.66
CA LYS A 87 -2.54 -18.98 10.19
C LYS A 87 -1.59 -20.01 10.81
N GLU A 88 -0.29 -19.76 10.80
CA GLU A 88 0.70 -20.67 11.37
C GLU A 88 0.61 -20.75 12.89
N CYS A 89 0.44 -19.63 13.61
CA CYS A 89 0.19 -19.67 15.06
C CYS A 89 -1.05 -20.51 15.39
N LYS A 90 -2.13 -20.41 14.61
CA LYS A 90 -3.33 -21.22 14.82
C LYS A 90 -3.05 -22.71 14.62
N ARG A 91 -2.29 -23.07 13.59
CA ARG A 91 -1.86 -24.45 13.32
C ARG A 91 -0.98 -25.00 14.44
N LEU A 92 0.03 -24.23 14.86
CA LEU A 92 0.93 -24.62 15.97
C LEU A 92 0.17 -24.79 17.28
N LYS A 93 -0.85 -23.97 17.54
CA LYS A 93 -1.69 -24.10 18.74
C LYS A 93 -2.48 -25.41 18.77
N SER A 94 -2.81 -25.99 17.61
CA SER A 94 -3.49 -27.30 17.56
C SER A 94 -2.53 -28.50 17.62
N GLU A 95 -1.26 -28.32 17.24
CA GLU A 95 -0.30 -29.42 17.15
C GLU A 95 0.61 -29.55 18.39
N LEU A 96 0.88 -28.44 19.08
CA LEU A 96 1.86 -28.40 20.17
C LEU A 96 1.20 -28.38 21.56
N PRO A 97 1.86 -28.95 22.58
CA PRO A 97 1.55 -28.69 23.97
C PRO A 97 1.63 -27.19 24.29
N GLU A 98 0.82 -26.73 25.25
CA GLU A 98 0.68 -25.31 25.57
C GLU A 98 2.00 -24.63 25.97
N GLU A 99 2.86 -25.33 26.71
CA GLU A 99 4.18 -24.85 27.11
C GLU A 99 5.10 -24.62 25.90
N SER A 100 5.17 -25.60 24.99
CA SER A 100 5.96 -25.49 23.75
C SER A 100 5.42 -24.41 22.82
N TYR A 101 4.10 -24.28 22.72
CA TYR A 101 3.46 -23.20 21.95
C TYR A 101 3.82 -21.82 22.53
N ALA A 102 3.73 -21.66 23.86
CA ALA A 102 4.06 -20.41 24.51
C ALA A 102 5.53 -20.03 24.30
N GLN A 103 6.45 -21.00 24.37
CA GLN A 103 7.87 -20.76 24.13
C GLN A 103 8.15 -20.32 22.68
N VAL A 104 7.60 -21.05 21.70
CA VAL A 104 7.85 -20.77 20.27
C VAL A 104 7.15 -19.49 19.80
N CYS A 105 5.90 -19.26 20.21
CA CYS A 105 5.08 -18.17 19.69
C CYS A 105 5.22 -16.84 20.43
N LYS A 106 5.83 -16.82 21.62
CA LYS A 106 6.02 -15.59 22.41
C LYS A 106 6.96 -14.63 21.68
N GLY A 107 6.49 -13.41 21.45
CA GLY A 107 7.29 -12.35 20.84
C GLY A 107 7.50 -12.48 19.31
N MET A 108 7.07 -13.57 18.66
CA MET A 108 7.32 -13.80 17.23
C MET A 108 6.90 -12.64 16.33
N LEU A 109 5.80 -11.95 16.64
CA LEU A 109 5.34 -10.81 15.84
C LEU A 109 6.42 -9.73 15.71
N TRP A 110 7.16 -9.46 16.79
CA TRP A 110 8.17 -8.41 16.82
C TRP A 110 9.45 -8.85 16.15
N ILE A 111 9.89 -10.09 16.41
CA ILE A 111 11.07 -10.69 15.78
C ILE A 111 10.91 -10.67 14.26
N LEU A 112 9.76 -11.13 13.75
CA LEU A 112 9.49 -11.19 12.31
C LEU A 112 9.32 -9.82 11.63
N ARG A 113 9.20 -8.73 12.40
CA ARG A 113 9.10 -7.35 11.89
C ARG A 113 10.42 -6.59 11.95
N LYS A 114 11.41 -7.10 12.68
CA LYS A 114 12.76 -6.54 12.71
C LYS A 114 13.51 -6.92 11.44
N ASN A 115 14.43 -6.07 11.02
CA ASN A 115 15.39 -6.47 10.01
C ASN A 115 16.28 -7.59 10.59
N HIS A 116 16.61 -8.60 9.81
CA HIS A 116 17.48 -9.70 10.25
C HIS A 116 18.84 -9.22 10.78
N CYS A 117 19.37 -8.13 10.21
CA CYS A 117 20.60 -7.49 10.68
C CYS A 117 20.47 -6.90 12.10
N ASP A 118 19.26 -6.56 12.53
CA ASP A 118 18.97 -5.93 13.83
C ASP A 118 18.49 -6.94 14.88
N LEU A 119 18.48 -8.24 14.56
CA LEU A 119 18.18 -9.30 15.51
C LEU A 119 19.36 -9.52 16.45
N SER A 120 19.08 -9.56 17.75
CA SER A 120 20.05 -10.00 18.76
C SER A 120 20.33 -11.51 18.66
N ALA A 121 21.37 -12.00 19.33
CA ALA A 121 21.72 -13.43 19.32
C ALA A 121 20.58 -14.33 19.84
N ASP A 122 19.79 -13.83 20.80
CA ASP A 122 18.65 -14.57 21.36
C ASP A 122 17.41 -14.53 20.44
N GLU A 123 17.39 -13.64 19.45
CA GLU A 123 16.27 -13.47 18.50
C GLU A 123 16.53 -14.12 17.12
N ARG A 124 17.74 -14.65 16.89
CA ARG A 124 18.14 -15.38 15.67
C ARG A 124 17.97 -16.88 15.84
#